data_AF-A0A5B8MMI6-F1
#
_entry.id   AF-A0A5B8MMI6-F1
#
_cell.length_a   1.000
_cell.length_b   1.000
_cell.length_c   1.000
_cell.angle_alpha   90.00
_cell.angle_beta   90.00
_cell.angle_gamma   90.00
#
_symmetry.space_group_name_H-M   'P 1'
#
loop_
_entity.id
_entity.type
_entity.pdbx_description
1 polymer ?
#
loop_
_entity_poly.entity_id
_entity_poly.type
_entity_poly.pdbx_seq_one_letter_code
_entity_poly.pdbx_strand_id
1 'polypeptide(L)'
;MAAGGVNSRDTLLVLLAWIGILYVHGVWANPCVDATYRIGEPVPIGIAYWPGGLEVNWTGLHPCRPADRDLLAREGVQIALFKPSVDRLTFMRSTKDEEDALMEGIPAEKPQVLSLVAFHGGKDFVRSEARTIRSQSSVHTTGVGTIPSLVLILRLDKGKPKYLLWDSEDCYACGGKNSGNCIAGRSCAIDEASCVSNDNQVVDLSVGCNFTMPVAFSGTDKHSVAMTSGLEISRLGKYAVSRLMSGTFNIASDGAGSAGNFLSNTGSSATSNILSFNG
;
A
#
# COMPACT_ATOMS: atom_id res chain seq x y z
N MET A 1 56.49 -7.33 -11.94
CA MET A 1 55.18 -7.44 -11.30
C MET A 1 55.21 -6.57 -10.04
N ALA A 2 54.79 -5.31 -10.16
CA ALA A 2 54.73 -4.39 -9.03
C ALA A 2 53.32 -4.42 -8.46
N ALA A 3 53.17 -4.90 -7.22
CA ALA A 3 51.92 -4.85 -6.48
C ALA A 3 51.67 -3.39 -6.06
N GLY A 4 50.64 -2.76 -6.65
CA GLY A 4 50.19 -1.44 -6.27
C GLY A 4 49.55 -1.50 -4.88
N GLY A 5 50.21 -0.89 -3.89
CA GLY A 5 49.65 -0.71 -2.55
C GLY A 5 48.50 0.30 -2.59
N VAL A 6 47.28 -0.17 -2.33
CA VAL A 6 46.12 0.70 -2.12
C VAL A 6 46.24 1.35 -0.75
N ASN A 7 46.17 2.67 -0.71
CA ASN A 7 46.45 3.49 0.47
C ASN A 7 45.26 3.43 1.46
N SER A 8 45.53 3.17 2.74
CA SER A 8 44.53 2.95 3.82
C SER A 8 43.58 4.14 4.06
N ARG A 9 43.97 5.35 3.65
CA ARG A 9 43.12 6.55 3.74
C ARG A 9 42.04 6.59 2.65
N ASP A 10 42.30 6.00 1.48
CA ASP A 10 41.36 6.01 0.36
C ASP A 10 40.24 4.99 0.58
N THR A 11 40.54 3.85 1.20
CA THR A 11 39.53 2.86 1.61
C THR A 11 38.60 3.38 2.71
N LEU A 12 39.11 4.17 3.65
CA LEU A 12 38.29 4.79 4.72
C LEU A 12 37.32 5.84 4.18
N LEU A 13 37.76 6.69 3.23
CA LEU A 13 36.90 7.70 2.61
C LEU A 13 35.81 7.09 1.75
N VAL A 14 36.11 6.01 1.03
CA VAL A 14 35.11 5.25 0.26
C VAL A 14 34.09 4.62 1.22
N LEU A 15 34.51 3.97 2.30
CA LEU A 15 33.59 3.40 3.29
C LEU A 15 32.69 4.46 3.94
N LEU A 16 33.22 5.62 4.31
CA LEU A 16 32.41 6.73 4.86
C LEU A 16 31.44 7.31 3.84
N ALA A 17 31.81 7.39 2.55
CA ALA A 17 30.92 7.81 1.49
C ALA A 17 29.79 6.78 1.26
N TRP A 18 30.11 5.49 1.26
CA TRP A 18 29.10 4.42 1.16
C TRP A 18 28.14 4.40 2.36
N ILE A 19 28.65 4.58 3.58
CA ILE A 19 27.83 4.70 4.79
C ILE A 19 26.94 5.95 4.71
N GLY A 20 27.47 7.08 4.24
CA GLY A 20 26.70 8.32 4.03
C GLY A 20 25.58 8.17 3.00
N ILE A 21 25.84 7.49 1.88
CA ILE A 21 24.84 7.22 0.83
C ILE A 21 23.74 6.28 1.36
N LEU A 22 24.09 5.22 2.08
CA LEU A 22 23.10 4.32 2.69
C LEU A 22 22.22 5.03 3.73
N TYR A 23 22.80 5.96 4.50
CA TYR A 23 22.07 6.73 5.52
C TYR A 23 21.07 7.72 4.90
N VAL A 24 21.44 8.38 3.79
CA VAL A 24 20.56 9.36 3.11
C VAL A 24 19.38 8.66 2.41
N HIS A 25 19.60 7.49 1.80
CA HIS A 25 18.52 6.75 1.12
C HIS A 25 17.57 6.02 2.09
N GLY A 26 18.04 5.63 3.28
CA GLY A 26 17.22 4.95 4.29
C GLY A 26 16.20 5.85 5.01
N VAL A 27 16.52 7.13 5.20
CA VAL A 27 15.61 8.09 5.89
C VAL A 27 14.42 8.48 5.01
N TRP A 28 14.58 8.51 3.69
CA TRP A 28 13.54 8.99 2.76
C TRP A 28 12.50 7.92 2.41
N ALA A 29 12.66 6.71 2.95
CA ALA A 29 11.74 5.59 2.76
C ALA A 29 10.95 5.22 4.02
N ASN A 30 11.19 5.88 5.16
CA ASN A 30 10.58 5.48 6.42
C ASN A 30 9.24 6.21 6.64
N PRO A 31 8.08 5.50 6.65
CA PRO A 31 6.79 6.12 6.91
C PRO A 31 6.63 6.55 8.39
N CYS A 32 7.52 6.12 9.28
CA CYS A 32 7.50 6.41 10.71
C CYS A 32 8.37 7.59 11.13
N VAL A 33 8.66 8.50 10.20
CA VAL A 33 9.39 9.74 10.47
C VAL A 33 8.48 10.90 10.14
N ASP A 34 8.40 11.87 11.06
CA ASP A 34 7.62 13.08 10.83
C ASP A 34 8.33 13.96 9.79
N ALA A 35 7.60 14.36 8.75
CA ALA A 35 8.10 15.27 7.73
C ALA A 35 7.00 16.19 7.20
N THR A 36 7.44 17.23 6.47
CA THR A 36 6.56 18.17 5.77
C THR A 36 6.83 18.08 4.28
N TYR A 37 5.77 17.93 3.48
CA TYR A 37 5.87 17.73 2.04
C TYR A 37 5.36 18.95 1.26
N ARG A 38 5.99 19.23 0.11
CA ARG A 38 5.41 20.12 -0.93
C ARG A 38 4.78 19.31 -2.06
N ILE A 39 3.97 19.97 -2.86
CA ILE A 39 3.44 19.40 -4.11
C ILE A 39 4.59 18.84 -4.96
N GLY A 40 4.41 17.62 -5.47
CA GLY A 40 5.38 16.89 -6.28
C GLY A 40 6.49 16.17 -5.50
N GLU A 41 6.62 16.35 -4.18
CA GLU A 41 7.54 15.53 -3.37
C GLU A 41 6.96 14.13 -3.14
N PRO A 42 7.79 13.07 -3.10
CA PRO A 42 7.33 11.75 -2.71
C PRO A 42 7.02 11.72 -1.21
N VAL A 43 5.86 11.17 -0.84
CA VAL A 43 5.49 10.89 0.55
C VAL A 43 5.51 9.37 0.81
N PRO A 44 6.33 8.85 1.74
CA PRO A 44 6.31 7.43 2.08
C PRO A 44 5.07 7.07 2.91
N ILE A 45 4.19 6.24 2.40
CA ILE A 45 3.02 5.69 3.09
C ILE A 45 3.28 4.20 3.34
N GLY A 46 3.18 3.77 4.59
CA GLY A 46 3.23 2.35 4.92
C GLY A 46 1.84 1.72 4.83
N ILE A 47 1.75 0.53 4.26
CA ILE A 47 0.53 -0.29 4.25
C ILE A 47 0.84 -1.56 5.01
N ALA A 48 0.15 -1.79 6.13
CA ALA A 48 0.31 -2.99 6.95
C ALA A 48 -0.87 -3.93 6.69
N TYR A 49 -0.57 -5.13 6.20
CA TYR A 49 -1.49 -6.23 5.95
C TYR A 49 -1.46 -7.21 7.11
N TRP A 50 -2.62 -7.61 7.63
CA TRP A 50 -2.74 -8.59 8.68
C TRP A 50 -3.53 -9.81 8.18
N PRO A 51 -2.82 -10.88 7.75
CA PRO A 51 -3.43 -12.16 7.45
C PRO A 51 -4.06 -12.77 8.70
N GLY A 52 -5.35 -13.04 8.64
CA GLY A 52 -6.13 -13.56 9.75
C GLY A 52 -6.49 -12.57 10.86
N GLY A 53 -6.15 -11.29 10.69
CA GLY A 53 -6.55 -10.22 11.59
C GLY A 53 -7.88 -9.60 11.17
N LEU A 54 -8.82 -9.49 12.10
CA LEU A 54 -10.05 -8.72 11.92
C LEU A 54 -9.79 -7.23 12.13
N GLU A 55 -10.68 -6.38 11.60
CA GLU A 55 -10.58 -4.92 11.75
C GLU A 55 -10.46 -4.47 13.21
N VAL A 56 -11.16 -5.17 14.13
CA VAL A 56 -11.11 -4.90 15.57
C VAL A 56 -9.74 -5.18 16.19
N ASN A 57 -8.94 -6.09 15.63
CA ASN A 57 -7.61 -6.43 16.16
C ASN A 57 -6.62 -5.26 16.04
N TRP A 58 -6.87 -4.31 15.12
CA TRP A 58 -6.07 -3.10 14.99
C TRP A 58 -6.31 -2.05 16.07
N THR A 59 -7.29 -2.27 16.96
CA THR A 59 -7.66 -1.29 17.99
C THR A 59 -6.48 -1.00 18.90
N GLY A 60 -6.12 0.28 19.00
CA GLY A 60 -4.99 0.72 19.82
C GLY A 60 -3.61 0.48 19.20
N LEU A 61 -3.49 -0.26 18.10
CA LEU A 61 -2.20 -0.58 17.48
C LEU A 61 -1.81 0.44 16.40
N HIS A 62 -0.50 0.72 16.31
CA HIS A 62 0.09 1.57 15.28
C HIS A 62 1.42 1.00 14.77
N PRO A 63 1.59 0.74 13.46
CA PRO A 63 2.82 0.15 12.90
C PRO A 63 4.11 0.96 13.09
N CYS A 64 4.02 2.23 13.48
CA CYS A 64 5.18 3.05 13.86
C CYS A 64 5.51 3.07 15.35
N ARG A 65 4.64 2.53 16.22
CA ARG A 65 4.89 2.50 17.66
C ARG A 65 5.80 1.31 17.98
N PRO A 66 6.96 1.49 18.63
CA PRO A 66 7.91 0.40 18.87
C PRO A 66 7.30 -0.84 19.54
N ALA A 67 6.54 -0.65 20.62
CA ALA A 67 5.91 -1.76 21.35
C ALA A 67 4.90 -2.55 20.49
N ASP A 68 4.19 -1.87 19.58
CA ASP A 68 3.19 -2.51 18.72
C ASP A 68 3.86 -3.21 17.55
N ARG A 69 4.99 -2.70 17.05
CA ARG A 69 5.72 -3.31 15.94
C ARG A 69 6.11 -4.75 16.22
N ASP A 70 6.60 -5.02 17.42
CA ASP A 70 7.00 -6.37 17.82
C ASP A 70 5.79 -7.30 17.92
N LEU A 71 4.65 -6.77 18.41
CA LEU A 71 3.40 -7.51 18.45
C LEU A 71 2.88 -7.82 17.05
N LEU A 72 2.80 -6.80 16.18
CA LEU A 72 2.34 -6.93 14.80
C LEU A 72 3.21 -7.93 14.02
N ALA A 73 4.54 -7.88 14.20
CA ALA A 73 5.46 -8.83 13.59
C ALA A 73 5.20 -10.28 14.05
N ARG A 74 4.99 -10.50 15.36
CA ARG A 74 4.64 -11.83 15.90
C ARG A 74 3.29 -12.34 15.40
N GLU A 75 2.35 -11.43 15.14
CA GLU A 75 1.05 -11.76 14.57
C GLU A 75 1.06 -11.99 13.06
N GLY A 76 2.24 -11.88 12.43
CA GLY A 76 2.42 -12.13 10.99
C GLY A 76 2.03 -10.96 10.10
N VAL A 77 1.95 -9.74 10.66
CA VAL A 77 1.63 -8.54 9.89
C VAL A 77 2.78 -8.22 8.92
N GLN A 78 2.43 -8.07 7.64
CA GLN A 78 3.35 -7.73 6.57
C GLN A 78 3.22 -6.25 6.21
N ILE A 79 4.34 -5.58 5.96
CA ILE A 79 4.34 -4.14 5.64
C ILE A 79 4.88 -3.92 4.22
N ALA A 80 4.10 -3.23 3.41
CA ALA A 80 4.51 -2.67 2.13
C ALA A 80 4.73 -1.16 2.24
N LEU A 81 5.61 -0.63 1.39
CA LEU A 81 5.90 0.80 1.31
C LEU A 81 5.47 1.35 -0.04
N PHE A 82 4.70 2.42 -0.02
CA PHE A 82 4.24 3.13 -1.21
C PHE A 82 4.68 4.59 -1.16
N LYS A 83 5.14 5.16 -2.28
CA LYS A 83 5.69 6.52 -2.33
C LYS A 83 5.02 7.39 -3.41
N PRO A 84 3.75 7.77 -3.24
CA PRO A 84 3.08 8.65 -4.19
C PRO A 84 3.69 10.05 -4.15
N SER A 85 3.66 10.73 -5.29
CA SER A 85 4.03 12.16 -5.36
C SER A 85 2.85 13.01 -4.90
N VAL A 86 3.10 13.96 -3.99
CA VAL A 86 2.05 14.83 -3.44
C VAL A 86 1.32 15.57 -4.55
N ASP A 87 -0.01 15.53 -4.48
CA ASP A 87 -0.95 16.08 -5.44
C ASP A 87 -0.86 15.51 -6.86
N ARG A 88 -0.30 14.31 -7.01
CA ARG A 88 -0.41 13.49 -8.23
C ARG A 88 -1.16 12.20 -7.94
N LEU A 89 -2.13 11.89 -8.79
CA LEU A 89 -2.83 10.60 -8.75
C LEU A 89 -1.84 9.48 -9.00
N THR A 90 -1.60 8.67 -7.98
CA THR A 90 -0.73 7.49 -8.05
C THR A 90 -1.51 6.30 -7.52
N PHE A 91 -1.25 5.14 -8.10
CA PHE A 91 -1.94 3.89 -7.78
C PHE A 91 -0.94 2.89 -7.24
N MET A 92 -1.28 2.26 -6.13
CA MET A 92 -0.65 1.04 -5.67
C MET A 92 -1.51 -0.14 -6.10
N ARG A 93 -0.89 -1.25 -6.49
CA ARG A 93 -1.59 -2.46 -6.89
C ARG A 93 -0.90 -3.65 -6.24
N SER A 94 -1.68 -4.51 -5.60
CA SER A 94 -1.25 -5.88 -5.27
C SER A 94 -1.84 -6.84 -6.30
N THR A 95 -1.07 -7.86 -6.63
CA THR A 95 -1.55 -8.92 -7.52
C THR A 95 -2.38 -9.93 -6.73
N LYS A 96 -3.28 -10.62 -7.42
CA LYS A 96 -4.01 -11.75 -6.83
C LYS A 96 -3.05 -12.78 -6.21
N ASP A 97 -1.93 -13.08 -6.88
CA ASP A 97 -0.96 -14.06 -6.40
C ASP A 97 -0.29 -13.63 -5.09
N GLU A 98 0.03 -12.34 -4.92
CA GLU A 98 0.53 -11.81 -3.64
C GLU A 98 -0.49 -11.94 -2.52
N GLU A 99 -1.75 -11.62 -2.81
CA GLU A 99 -2.83 -11.74 -1.83
C GLU A 99 -3.15 -13.19 -1.51
N ASP A 100 -3.10 -14.09 -2.49
CA ASP A 100 -3.22 -15.54 -2.31
C ASP A 100 -2.11 -16.04 -1.39
N ALA A 101 -0.85 -15.65 -1.63
CA ALA A 101 0.27 -16.02 -0.76
C ALA A 101 0.09 -15.53 0.69
N LEU A 102 -0.47 -14.34 0.89
CA LEU A 102 -0.80 -13.84 2.24
C LEU A 102 -1.92 -14.65 2.88
N MET A 103 -2.94 -15.06 2.11
CA MET A 103 -4.08 -15.84 2.60
C MET A 103 -3.71 -17.30 2.89
N GLU A 104 -2.89 -17.94 2.06
CA GLU A 104 -2.40 -19.32 2.26
C GLU A 104 -1.57 -19.45 3.55
N GLY A 105 -0.91 -18.37 3.96
CA GLY A 105 -0.16 -18.32 5.21
C GLY A 105 -1.03 -18.30 6.48
N ILE A 106 -2.36 -18.19 6.36
CA ILE A 106 -3.27 -18.08 7.51
C ILE A 106 -3.56 -19.49 8.07
N PRO A 107 -3.24 -19.77 9.35
CA PRO A 107 -3.61 -21.03 9.99
C PRO A 107 -5.12 -21.26 9.97
N ALA A 108 -5.56 -22.52 9.87
CA ALA A 108 -6.97 -22.89 9.75
C ALA A 108 -7.83 -22.42 10.95
N GLU A 109 -7.20 -22.22 12.11
CA GLU A 109 -7.86 -21.76 13.34
C GLU A 109 -8.08 -20.24 13.36
N LYS A 110 -7.41 -19.49 12.47
CA LYS A 110 -7.60 -18.04 12.33
C LYS A 110 -8.67 -17.73 11.28
N PRO A 111 -9.39 -16.60 11.42
CA PRO A 111 -10.32 -16.14 10.40
C PRO A 111 -9.64 -16.05 9.03
N GLN A 112 -10.24 -16.63 7.99
CA GLN A 112 -9.70 -16.56 6.63
C GLN A 112 -10.00 -15.20 6.00
N VAL A 113 -9.29 -14.17 6.47
CA VAL A 113 -9.50 -12.76 6.12
C VAL A 113 -8.17 -12.04 5.97
N LEU A 114 -8.13 -11.03 5.10
CA LEU A 114 -7.01 -10.11 4.97
C LEU A 114 -7.50 -8.70 5.27
N SER A 115 -7.02 -8.12 6.37
CA SER A 115 -7.26 -6.72 6.69
C SER A 115 -6.00 -5.89 6.53
N LEU A 116 -6.17 -4.59 6.35
CA LEU A 116 -5.05 -3.65 6.25
C LEU A 116 -5.32 -2.31 6.93
N VAL A 117 -4.23 -1.60 7.16
CA VAL A 117 -4.21 -0.19 7.52
C VAL A 117 -3.12 0.52 6.72
N ALA A 118 -3.42 1.74 6.26
CA ALA A 118 -2.41 2.70 5.86
C ALA A 118 -1.93 3.50 7.08
N PHE A 119 -0.64 3.82 7.13
CA PHE A 119 -0.03 4.56 8.22
C PHE A 119 1.13 5.47 7.76
N HIS A 120 1.35 6.52 8.54
CA HIS A 120 2.43 7.48 8.40
C HIS A 120 2.66 8.21 9.75
N GLY A 121 3.77 8.92 9.87
CA GLY A 121 4.07 9.77 11.02
C GLY A 121 4.78 9.00 12.12
N GLY A 122 5.82 9.62 12.66
CA GLY A 122 6.61 9.10 13.76
C GLY A 122 5.94 9.38 15.10
N LYS A 123 5.81 10.67 15.47
CA LYS A 123 5.21 11.07 16.75
C LYS A 123 3.71 11.27 16.64
N ASP A 124 3.24 11.71 15.48
CA ASP A 124 1.82 12.01 15.26
C ASP A 124 0.98 10.72 15.05
N PHE A 125 1.63 9.56 14.83
CA PHE A 125 0.99 8.24 14.69
C PHE A 125 -0.28 8.27 13.81
N VAL A 126 -0.15 8.78 12.59
CA VAL A 126 -1.26 8.93 11.66
C VAL A 126 -1.57 7.57 11.03
N ARG A 127 -2.74 7.01 11.36
CA ARG A 127 -3.23 5.75 10.81
C ARG A 127 -4.65 5.90 10.28
N SER A 128 -4.92 5.20 9.20
CA SER A 128 -6.29 4.99 8.72
C SER A 128 -7.05 4.01 9.62
N GLU A 129 -8.38 4.00 9.50
CA GLU A 129 -9.17 2.90 10.02
C GLU A 129 -8.77 1.57 9.35
N ALA A 130 -9.03 0.45 10.05
CA ALA A 130 -8.81 -0.86 9.49
C ALA A 130 -9.88 -1.20 8.45
N ARG A 131 -9.47 -1.88 7.39
CA ARG A 131 -10.33 -2.33 6.30
C ARG A 131 -10.00 -3.76 5.93
N THR A 132 -11.00 -4.64 5.95
CA THR A 132 -10.88 -5.97 5.34
C THR A 132 -10.94 -5.80 3.83
N ILE A 133 -9.91 -6.24 3.12
CA ILE A 133 -9.82 -6.20 1.65
C ILE A 133 -10.14 -7.54 0.99
N ARG A 134 -10.07 -8.63 1.76
CA ARG A 134 -10.45 -9.96 1.29
C ARG A 134 -11.01 -10.78 2.43
N SER A 135 -12.06 -11.55 2.16
CA SER A 135 -12.66 -12.45 3.14
C SER A 135 -13.18 -13.73 2.51
N GLN A 136 -12.84 -14.85 3.11
CA GLN A 136 -13.44 -16.16 2.86
C GLN A 136 -14.32 -16.62 4.04
N SER A 137 -14.63 -15.71 4.98
CA SER A 137 -15.41 -16.04 6.19
C SER A 137 -16.60 -15.10 6.40
N SER A 138 -17.77 -15.52 5.91
CA SER A 138 -19.03 -14.80 6.13
C SER A 138 -19.41 -14.67 7.60
N VAL A 139 -18.95 -15.58 8.46
CA VAL A 139 -19.19 -15.55 9.91
C VAL A 139 -18.56 -14.33 10.57
N HIS A 140 -17.37 -13.93 10.12
CA HIS A 140 -16.63 -12.82 10.72
C HIS A 140 -16.85 -11.48 10.03
N THR A 141 -17.21 -11.48 8.75
CA THR A 141 -17.28 -10.26 7.93
C THR A 141 -18.62 -10.04 7.25
N THR A 142 -19.67 -10.81 7.57
CA THR A 142 -21.03 -10.74 6.99
C THR A 142 -21.15 -10.95 5.47
N GLY A 143 -20.04 -10.95 4.74
CA GLY A 143 -19.92 -11.23 3.31
C GLY A 143 -18.50 -11.69 2.96
N VAL A 144 -18.33 -12.22 1.76
CA VAL A 144 -17.10 -12.84 1.26
C VAL A 144 -16.70 -12.26 -0.11
N GLY A 145 -15.45 -12.45 -0.48
CA GLY A 145 -14.87 -11.99 -1.74
C GLY A 145 -13.65 -11.10 -1.57
N THR A 146 -13.23 -10.49 -2.66
CA THR A 146 -12.10 -9.55 -2.73
C THR A 146 -12.60 -8.16 -3.11
N ILE A 147 -12.13 -7.14 -2.41
CA ILE A 147 -12.38 -5.74 -2.76
C ILE A 147 -11.42 -5.35 -3.88
N PRO A 148 -11.91 -4.96 -5.07
CA PRO A 148 -11.04 -4.63 -6.20
C PRO A 148 -10.31 -3.28 -6.03
N SER A 149 -10.92 -2.34 -5.32
CA SER A 149 -10.38 -0.99 -5.20
C SER A 149 -10.77 -0.31 -3.89
N LEU A 150 -9.82 0.41 -3.29
CA LEU A 150 -10.07 1.24 -2.12
C LEU A 150 -9.28 2.54 -2.23
N VAL A 151 -9.98 3.67 -2.27
CA VAL A 151 -9.33 4.99 -2.40
C VAL A 151 -8.81 5.44 -1.04
N LEU A 152 -7.52 5.78 -0.97
CA LEU A 152 -6.91 6.38 0.20
C LEU A 152 -6.79 7.89 0.01
N ILE A 153 -7.33 8.66 0.95
CA ILE A 153 -7.20 10.11 1.00
C ILE A 153 -6.20 10.47 2.11
N LEU A 154 -5.06 11.04 1.73
CA LEU A 154 -4.08 11.62 2.64
C LEU A 154 -4.36 13.12 2.78
N ARG A 155 -4.72 13.55 4.00
CA ARG A 155 -4.89 14.96 4.33
C ARG A 155 -3.60 15.54 4.89
N LEU A 156 -3.08 16.57 4.24
CA LEU A 156 -1.97 17.38 4.75
C LEU A 156 -2.49 18.72 5.26
N ASP A 157 -1.93 19.18 6.38
CA ASP A 157 -2.09 20.55 6.88
C ASP A 157 -0.73 21.22 6.93
N LYS A 158 -0.53 22.23 6.08
CA LYS A 158 0.77 22.89 5.88
C LYS A 158 1.89 21.88 5.59
N GLY A 159 1.59 20.88 4.75
CA GLY A 159 2.49 19.82 4.36
C GLY A 159 2.66 18.70 5.39
N LYS A 160 2.09 18.81 6.59
CA LYS A 160 2.15 17.76 7.61
C LYS A 160 1.00 16.76 7.44
N PRO A 161 1.26 15.46 7.35
CA PRO A 161 0.23 14.43 7.39
C PRO A 161 -0.63 14.53 8.65
N LYS A 162 -1.95 14.54 8.49
CA LYS A 162 -2.90 14.64 9.59
C LYS A 162 -3.86 13.46 9.67
N TYR A 163 -4.39 13.05 8.52
CA TYR A 163 -5.36 11.97 8.45
C TYR A 163 -5.11 11.12 7.22
N LEU A 164 -5.31 9.82 7.38
CA LEU A 164 -5.42 8.85 6.31
C LEU A 164 -6.83 8.30 6.38
N LEU A 165 -7.61 8.48 5.32
CA LEU A 165 -9.02 8.14 5.29
C LEU A 165 -9.31 7.25 4.09
N TRP A 166 -10.09 6.21 4.27
CA TRP A 166 -10.57 5.42 3.16
C TRP A 166 -11.87 6.01 2.65
N ASP A 167 -11.90 6.31 1.37
CA ASP A 167 -13.15 6.62 0.68
C ASP A 167 -13.70 5.29 0.13
N SER A 168 -14.56 4.64 0.92
CA SER A 168 -15.11 3.31 0.58
C SER A 168 -16.37 3.40 -0.28
N GLU A 169 -16.67 2.30 -0.96
CA GLU A 169 -17.93 2.08 -1.65
C GLU A 169 -18.99 1.58 -0.68
N ASP A 170 -20.17 2.18 -0.69
CA ASP A 170 -21.30 1.62 0.04
C ASP A 170 -21.73 0.30 -0.63
N CYS A 171 -22.15 -0.68 0.18
CA CYS A 171 -22.57 -2.00 -0.32
C CYS A 171 -23.74 -1.98 -1.32
N TYR A 172 -24.34 -0.82 -1.61
CA TYR A 172 -25.31 -0.64 -2.69
C TYR A 172 -24.80 -1.13 -4.05
N ALA A 173 -23.50 -1.04 -4.33
CA ALA A 173 -22.93 -1.50 -5.60
C ALA A 173 -23.09 -3.02 -5.87
N CYS A 174 -23.27 -3.84 -4.82
CA CYS A 174 -23.52 -5.28 -4.92
C CYS A 174 -24.79 -5.74 -4.21
N GLY A 175 -25.82 -4.89 -4.16
CA GLY A 175 -27.14 -5.29 -3.67
C GLY A 175 -27.43 -4.97 -2.20
N GLY A 176 -26.63 -4.11 -1.57
CA GLY A 176 -26.88 -3.55 -0.24
C GLY A 176 -26.15 -4.28 0.89
N LYS A 177 -26.35 -3.80 2.12
CA LYS A 177 -25.60 -4.22 3.32
C LYS A 177 -25.74 -5.71 3.68
N ASN A 178 -26.83 -6.34 3.26
CA ASN A 178 -27.12 -7.74 3.55
C ASN A 178 -26.71 -8.68 2.39
N SER A 179 -26.07 -8.13 1.35
CA SER A 179 -25.55 -8.94 0.25
C SER A 179 -24.41 -9.83 0.73
N GLY A 180 -24.35 -11.06 0.24
CA GLY A 180 -23.23 -11.98 0.51
C GLY A 180 -21.87 -11.44 0.04
N ASN A 181 -21.88 -10.43 -0.83
CA ASN A 181 -20.67 -9.76 -1.34
C ASN A 181 -20.37 -8.44 -0.60
N CYS A 182 -21.11 -8.11 0.46
CA CYS A 182 -20.87 -6.92 1.27
C CYS A 182 -19.99 -7.28 2.48
N ILE A 183 -18.72 -6.95 2.39
CA ILE A 183 -17.75 -7.18 3.47
C ILE A 183 -17.92 -6.11 4.55
N ALA A 184 -18.04 -6.59 5.79
CA ALA A 184 -18.20 -5.84 7.02
C ALA A 184 -19.33 -4.80 7.01
N GLY A 185 -20.33 -4.93 6.12
CA GLY A 185 -21.39 -3.94 5.96
C GLY A 185 -20.95 -2.63 5.30
N ARG A 186 -19.70 -2.56 4.79
CA ARG A 186 -19.04 -1.30 4.41
C ARG A 186 -18.39 -1.28 3.04
N SER A 187 -18.10 -2.43 2.45
CA SER A 187 -17.39 -2.49 1.18
C SER A 187 -17.96 -3.56 0.29
N CYS A 188 -18.08 -3.23 -0.99
CA CYS A 188 -18.52 -4.17 -2.00
C CYS A 188 -17.35 -5.03 -2.49
N ALA A 189 -17.54 -6.35 -2.48
CA ALA A 189 -16.55 -7.32 -2.93
C ALA A 189 -17.02 -8.01 -4.21
N ILE A 190 -16.04 -8.52 -4.95
CA ILE A 190 -16.25 -9.42 -6.07
C ILE A 190 -16.01 -10.83 -5.57
N ASP A 191 -16.86 -11.75 -6.00
CA ASP A 191 -16.74 -13.17 -5.65
C ASP A 191 -15.41 -13.73 -6.19
N GLU A 192 -14.67 -14.46 -5.34
CA GLU A 192 -13.44 -15.13 -5.74
C GLU A 192 -13.67 -16.16 -6.85
N ALA A 193 -14.86 -16.77 -6.94
CA ALA A 193 -15.21 -17.65 -8.04
C ALA A 193 -15.32 -16.93 -9.39
N SER A 194 -15.52 -15.60 -9.39
CA SER A 194 -15.47 -14.77 -10.60
C SER A 194 -14.04 -14.38 -10.98
N CYS A 195 -13.04 -14.75 -10.16
CA CYS A 195 -11.63 -14.45 -10.33
C CYS A 195 -10.82 -15.58 -10.99
N VAL A 196 -11.36 -16.19 -12.05
CA VAL A 196 -10.69 -17.27 -12.80
C VAL A 196 -9.99 -16.71 -14.03
N SER A 197 -8.69 -16.95 -14.17
CA SER A 197 -7.96 -16.78 -15.43
C SER A 197 -8.36 -17.92 -16.38
N ASN A 198 -9.14 -17.62 -17.41
CA ASN A 198 -9.34 -18.60 -18.47
C ASN A 198 -8.03 -18.73 -19.27
N ASP A 199 -7.57 -19.96 -19.39
CA ASP A 199 -6.36 -20.37 -20.08
C ASP A 199 -6.33 -19.82 -21.53
N ASN A 200 -5.18 -19.27 -21.93
CA ASN A 200 -4.83 -18.91 -23.31
C ASN A 200 -5.29 -17.56 -23.93
N GLN A 201 -5.52 -16.51 -23.13
CA GLN A 201 -5.45 -15.13 -23.64
C GLN A 201 -4.44 -14.30 -22.83
N VAL A 202 -3.50 -13.71 -23.58
CA VAL A 202 -2.55 -12.67 -23.15
C VAL A 202 -3.22 -11.73 -22.16
N VAL A 203 -2.68 -11.68 -20.94
CA VAL A 203 -2.89 -10.71 -19.85
C VAL A 203 -3.85 -9.57 -20.24
N ASP A 204 -5.16 -9.85 -20.23
CA ASP A 204 -6.11 -8.77 -20.05
C ASP A 204 -6.07 -8.47 -18.55
N LEU A 205 -5.96 -7.19 -18.21
CA LEU A 205 -5.95 -6.68 -16.86
C LEU A 205 -7.27 -7.07 -16.19
N SER A 206 -7.42 -8.31 -15.71
CA SER A 206 -8.66 -8.85 -15.20
C SER A 206 -9.23 -7.89 -14.16
N VAL A 207 -10.24 -7.15 -14.63
CA VAL A 207 -10.85 -6.02 -13.95
C VAL A 207 -11.68 -6.63 -12.83
N GLY A 208 -11.06 -6.89 -11.68
CA GLY A 208 -11.80 -7.32 -10.50
C GLY A 208 -11.01 -8.00 -9.40
N CYS A 209 -9.85 -8.61 -9.69
CA CYS A 209 -9.24 -9.55 -8.74
C CYS A 209 -7.88 -9.11 -8.19
N ASN A 210 -7.38 -7.97 -8.67
CA ASN A 210 -6.20 -7.33 -8.12
C ASN A 210 -6.67 -6.14 -7.29
N PHE A 211 -6.24 -6.04 -6.03
CA PHE A 211 -6.54 -4.86 -5.24
C PHE A 211 -5.75 -3.66 -5.78
N THR A 212 -6.46 -2.57 -6.01
CA THR A 212 -5.86 -1.29 -6.39
C THR A 212 -6.19 -0.21 -5.37
N MET A 213 -5.18 0.49 -4.89
CA MET A 213 -5.31 1.62 -4.00
C MET A 213 -4.83 2.91 -4.69
N PRO A 214 -5.75 3.70 -5.29
CA PRO A 214 -5.44 5.09 -5.63
C PRO A 214 -5.21 5.92 -4.37
N VAL A 215 -4.25 6.84 -4.43
CA VAL A 215 -4.04 7.85 -3.40
C VAL A 215 -4.41 9.24 -3.91
N ALA A 216 -5.29 9.90 -3.18
CA ALA A 216 -5.64 11.31 -3.34
C ALA A 216 -5.08 12.15 -2.19
N PHE A 217 -4.88 13.43 -2.47
CA PHE A 217 -4.42 14.40 -1.48
C PHE A 217 -5.46 15.49 -1.23
N SER A 218 -5.56 15.92 0.02
CA SER A 218 -6.43 17.03 0.41
C SER A 218 -5.76 17.94 1.43
N GLY A 219 -6.20 19.21 1.48
CA GLY A 219 -5.63 20.21 2.38
C GLY A 219 -4.53 21.05 1.71
N THR A 220 -3.44 21.33 2.43
CA THR A 220 -2.39 22.26 1.97
C THR A 220 -0.98 21.68 2.12
N ASP A 221 -0.09 22.07 1.21
CA ASP A 221 1.33 21.68 1.22
C ASP A 221 2.18 22.55 2.16
N LYS A 222 3.50 22.31 2.26
CA LYS A 222 4.38 23.07 3.17
C LYS A 222 4.45 24.58 2.89
N HIS A 223 4.07 25.01 1.70
CA HIS A 223 3.98 26.41 1.30
C HIS A 223 2.55 26.96 1.40
N SER A 224 1.64 26.23 2.05
CA SER A 224 0.22 26.54 2.19
C SER A 224 -0.54 26.60 0.85
N VAL A 225 -0.03 25.94 -0.19
CA VAL A 225 -0.72 25.80 -1.47
C VAL A 225 -1.77 24.71 -1.34
N ALA A 226 -3.01 24.99 -1.75
CA ALA A 226 -4.10 24.03 -1.70
C ALA A 226 -3.89 22.90 -2.73
N MET A 227 -4.15 21.68 -2.30
CA MET A 227 -4.07 20.48 -3.15
C MET A 227 -5.39 20.25 -3.89
N THR A 228 -5.30 19.66 -5.09
CA THR A 228 -6.41 19.56 -6.05
C THR A 228 -6.80 18.12 -6.38
N SER A 229 -5.91 17.15 -6.20
CA SER A 229 -6.14 15.73 -6.53
C SER A 229 -7.34 15.10 -5.79
N GLY A 230 -7.61 15.48 -4.53
CA GLY A 230 -8.80 15.03 -3.81
C GLY A 230 -10.12 15.55 -4.42
N LEU A 231 -10.10 16.76 -4.99
CA LEU A 231 -11.23 17.30 -5.77
C LEU A 231 -11.34 16.59 -7.11
N GLU A 232 -10.22 16.19 -7.72
CA GLU A 232 -10.20 15.46 -8.99
C GLU A 232 -10.78 14.04 -8.86
N ILE A 233 -10.43 13.27 -7.83
CA ILE A 233 -11.07 11.96 -7.59
C ILE A 233 -12.58 12.13 -7.34
N SER A 234 -12.96 13.16 -6.57
CA SER A 234 -14.37 13.47 -6.31
C SER A 234 -15.14 13.85 -7.59
N ARG A 235 -14.47 14.53 -8.54
CA ARG A 235 -15.05 14.98 -9.83
C ARG A 235 -15.03 13.93 -10.93
N LEU A 236 -14.02 13.07 -10.96
CA LEU A 236 -13.98 11.90 -11.85
C LEU A 236 -15.12 10.94 -11.49
N GLY A 237 -15.60 10.96 -10.25
CA GLY A 237 -16.58 10.00 -9.78
C GLY A 237 -15.92 8.64 -9.62
N LYS A 238 -16.30 7.94 -8.55
CA LYS A 238 -15.72 6.64 -8.16
C LYS A 238 -15.72 5.63 -9.31
N TYR A 239 -16.78 5.66 -10.13
CA TYR A 239 -16.94 4.83 -11.32
C TYR A 239 -16.03 5.21 -12.50
N ALA A 240 -15.62 6.47 -12.66
CA ALA A 240 -14.66 6.80 -13.71
C ALA A 240 -13.24 6.46 -13.29
N VAL A 241 -12.88 6.51 -12.00
CA VAL A 241 -11.57 5.99 -11.56
C VAL A 241 -11.49 4.49 -11.77
N SER A 242 -12.52 3.71 -11.39
CA SER A 242 -12.54 2.27 -11.69
C SER A 242 -12.52 1.97 -13.21
N ARG A 243 -13.19 2.79 -14.03
CA ARG A 243 -13.15 2.67 -15.51
C ARG A 243 -11.85 3.18 -16.15
N LEU A 244 -11.21 4.22 -15.61
CA LEU A 244 -9.88 4.68 -16.01
C LEU A 244 -8.83 3.62 -15.68
N MET A 245 -9.01 2.89 -14.58
CA MET A 245 -8.19 1.74 -14.18
C MET A 245 -8.49 0.47 -14.99
N SER A 246 -9.59 0.46 -15.74
CA SER A 246 -9.97 -0.57 -16.71
C SER A 246 -9.65 -0.15 -18.16
N GLY A 247 -9.17 1.09 -18.36
CA GLY A 247 -8.89 1.70 -19.65
C GLY A 247 -7.39 1.82 -19.89
N THR A 248 -6.95 1.46 -21.08
CA THR A 248 -5.56 1.50 -21.54
C THR A 248 -4.97 2.92 -21.49
N PHE A 249 -4.31 3.27 -20.39
CA PHE A 249 -3.42 4.42 -20.33
C PHE A 249 -1.98 3.95 -20.05
N ASN A 250 -1.07 4.28 -20.97
CA ASN A 250 0.35 3.98 -20.84
C ASN A 250 0.90 4.71 -19.60
N ILE A 251 1.21 3.96 -18.55
CA ILE A 251 1.90 4.49 -17.38
C ILE A 251 3.31 4.84 -17.84
N ALA A 252 3.59 6.14 -17.97
CA ALA A 252 4.93 6.67 -18.12
C ALA A 252 5.71 6.39 -16.82
N SER A 253 6.51 5.33 -16.85
CA SER A 253 7.54 5.06 -15.86
C SER A 253 8.74 5.99 -16.12
N ASP A 254 8.72 7.20 -15.56
CA ASP A 254 9.92 8.03 -15.52
C ASP A 254 10.83 7.55 -14.38
N GLY A 255 12.03 7.08 -14.79
CA GLY A 255 13.04 6.35 -14.02
C GLY A 255 13.75 7.13 -12.90
N ALA A 256 14.86 6.68 -12.32
CA ALA A 256 15.84 5.62 -12.60
C ALA A 256 16.55 5.32 -11.25
N GLY A 257 17.31 4.26 -10.98
CA GLY A 257 17.84 3.13 -11.72
C GLY A 257 18.90 2.47 -10.83
N SER A 258 18.98 1.14 -10.83
CA SER A 258 20.20 0.35 -10.58
C SER A 258 19.91 -1.07 -11.07
N ALA A 259 20.50 -1.38 -12.22
CA ALA A 259 20.31 -2.62 -12.97
C ALA A 259 21.17 -3.77 -12.41
N GLY A 260 20.64 -4.98 -12.56
CA GLY A 260 21.32 -6.26 -12.37
C GLY A 260 20.49 -7.42 -12.93
N ASN A 261 20.42 -7.47 -14.27
CA ASN A 261 19.96 -8.53 -15.22
C ASN A 261 19.03 -9.67 -14.73
N PHE A 262 17.73 -9.65 -15.05
CA PHE A 262 17.04 -10.05 -16.31
C PHE A 262 16.93 -11.57 -16.57
N LEU A 263 15.77 -12.14 -16.19
CA LEU A 263 14.93 -12.94 -17.09
C LEU A 263 13.45 -12.54 -16.89
N SER A 264 12.91 -11.93 -17.95
CA SER A 264 11.52 -11.71 -18.39
C SER A 264 10.38 -12.44 -17.63
N ASN A 265 9.16 -11.91 -17.42
CA ASN A 265 8.39 -10.97 -18.25
C ASN A 265 7.19 -10.38 -17.43
N THR A 266 6.87 -9.11 -17.69
CA THR A 266 5.58 -8.39 -17.46
C THR A 266 4.80 -8.53 -16.14
N GLY A 267 4.83 -7.44 -15.34
CA GLY A 267 3.93 -7.17 -14.23
C GLY A 267 4.73 -6.89 -12.95
N SER A 268 4.78 -5.62 -12.50
CA SER A 268 5.40 -5.29 -11.23
C SER A 268 4.51 -5.79 -10.09
N SER A 269 4.69 -7.06 -9.78
CA SER A 269 4.29 -7.68 -8.53
C SER A 269 4.94 -6.96 -7.35
N ALA A 270 4.18 -6.68 -6.30
CA ALA A 270 4.70 -6.24 -5.03
C ALA A 270 5.66 -7.32 -4.50
N THR A 271 6.94 -7.00 -4.48
CA THR A 271 7.93 -7.83 -3.81
C THR A 271 7.68 -7.71 -2.30
N SER A 272 7.28 -8.82 -1.69
CA SER A 272 7.26 -9.03 -0.25
C SER A 272 8.70 -8.96 0.29
N ASN A 273 9.21 -7.75 0.48
CA ASN A 273 10.43 -7.54 1.25
C ASN A 273 10.05 -7.53 2.73
N ILE A 274 10.26 -8.67 3.38
CA ILE A 274 10.28 -8.78 4.85
C ILE A 274 11.35 -7.79 5.33
N LEU A 275 10.92 -6.62 5.78
CA LEU A 275 11.79 -5.72 6.52
C LEU A 275 11.94 -6.27 7.95
N SER A 276 12.85 -7.24 8.09
CA SER A 276 13.42 -7.60 9.38
C SER A 276 14.30 -6.43 9.82
N PHE A 277 13.78 -5.62 10.73
CA PHE A 277 14.58 -4.65 11.47
C PHE A 277 15.05 -5.35 12.75
N ASN A 278 16.21 -6.02 12.67
CA ASN A 278 16.96 -6.38 13.87
C ASN A 278 17.36 -5.09 14.60
N GLY A 279 16.91 -4.96 15.84
CA GLY A 279 17.40 -4.05 16.86
C GLY A 279 17.28 -4.76 18.19
#